data_AF-A0A954IPS7-F1
#
_entry.id   AF-A0A954IPS7-F1
#
_cell.length_a   1.000
_cell.length_b   1.000
_cell.length_c   1.000
_cell.angle_alpha   90.00
_cell.angle_beta   90.00
_cell.angle_gamma   90.00
#
_symmetry.space_group_name_H-M   'P 1'
#
loop_
_entity.id
_entity.type
_entity.pdbx_description
1 polymer ?
#
loop_
_entity_poly.entity_id
_entity_poly.type
_entity_poly.pdbx_seq_one_letter_code
_entity_poly.pdbx_strand_id
1 'polypeptide(L)'
;VEIIRSEGFDKNVTLDLLYQHLSSKFADTLPEGVTINAKESQTLLTGTNSKGSITLTAAANAPAVEQQLCCVMANVSINFVMKATYSSRPLLITVLPNE
;
A
#
# COMPACT_ATOMS: atom_id res chain seq x y z
N VAL A 1 -7.32 0.58 -5.71
CA VAL A 1 -7.15 -0.89 -5.66
C VAL A 1 -8.49 -1.54 -5.35
N GLU A 2 -8.78 -2.66 -6.02
CA GLU A 2 -9.99 -3.44 -5.80
C GLU A 2 -9.59 -4.87 -5.40
N ILE A 3 -10.27 -5.44 -4.40
CA ILE A 3 -10.04 -6.81 -3.92
C ILE A 3 -11.26 -7.69 -4.19
N ILE A 4 -11.03 -8.98 -4.41
CA ILE A 4 -12.09 -9.98 -4.49
C ILE A 4 -12.16 -10.69 -3.13
N ARG A 5 -13.31 -10.60 -2.48
CA ARG A 5 -13.55 -11.25 -1.18
C ARG A 5 -14.20 -12.61 -1.43
N SER A 6 -13.82 -13.61 -0.61
CA SER A 6 -14.55 -14.88 -0.56
C SER A 6 -15.98 -14.64 -0.05
N GLU A 7 -16.90 -15.51 -0.45
CA GLU A 7 -18.26 -15.52 0.11
C GLU A 7 -18.21 -15.61 1.64
N GLY A 8 -19.02 -14.79 2.31
CA GLY A 8 -19.08 -14.71 3.78
C GLY A 8 -17.90 -14.02 4.45
N PHE A 9 -16.89 -13.54 3.72
CA PHE A 9 -15.74 -12.84 4.31
C PHE A 9 -16.00 -11.34 4.52
N ASP A 10 -16.25 -10.95 5.77
CA ASP A 10 -16.60 -9.59 6.19
C ASP A 10 -15.54 -8.91 7.08
N LYS A 11 -14.37 -9.55 7.26
CA LYS A 11 -13.31 -9.00 8.10
C LYS A 11 -12.56 -7.87 7.40
N ASN A 12 -11.93 -7.03 8.21
CA ASN A 12 -11.13 -5.91 7.72
C ASN A 12 -9.90 -6.39 6.96
N VAL A 13 -9.52 -5.63 5.94
CA VAL A 13 -8.29 -5.82 5.15
C VAL A 13 -7.51 -4.52 5.19
N THR A 14 -6.21 -4.58 5.48
CA THR A 14 -5.35 -3.38 5.43
C THR A 14 -4.55 -3.32 4.14
N LEU A 15 -4.50 -2.15 3.54
CA LEU A 15 -3.74 -1.83 2.35
C LEU A 15 -2.47 -1.07 2.73
N ASP A 16 -1.33 -1.50 2.21
CA ASP A 16 -0.03 -0.89 2.49
C ASP A 16 0.91 -1.06 1.28
N LEU A 17 1.88 -0.16 1.11
CA LEU A 17 2.99 -0.33 0.16
C LEU A 17 4.30 -0.65 0.88
N LEU A 18 4.35 -0.48 2.20
CA LEU A 18 5.49 -0.78 3.04
C LEU A 18 5.44 -2.24 3.46
N TYR A 19 6.54 -2.97 3.27
CA TYR A 19 6.68 -4.35 3.73
C TYR A 19 6.94 -4.33 5.23
N GLN A 20 5.87 -4.18 6.01
CA GLN A 20 5.95 -4.03 7.45
C GLN A 20 5.02 -4.99 8.19
N HIS A 21 5.41 -5.33 9.41
CA HIS A 21 4.60 -6.08 10.35
C HIS A 21 4.88 -5.60 11.77
N LEU A 22 3.81 -5.27 12.51
CA LEU A 22 3.90 -4.60 13.80
C LEU A 22 4.74 -3.33 13.67
N SER A 23 5.77 -3.18 14.50
CA SER A 23 6.66 -2.01 14.51
C SER A 23 7.88 -2.17 13.59
N SER A 24 7.99 -3.27 12.84
CA SER A 24 9.16 -3.58 12.03
C SER A 24 8.88 -3.36 10.54
N LYS A 25 9.70 -2.53 9.90
CA LYS A 25 9.75 -2.37 8.43
C LYS A 25 10.86 -3.26 7.87
N PHE A 26 10.51 -4.19 6.99
CA PHE A 26 11.43 -5.12 6.33
C PHE A 26 11.89 -4.60 4.98
N ALA A 27 11.00 -3.95 4.23
CA ALA A 27 11.35 -3.31 2.97
C ALA A 27 10.45 -2.10 2.71
N ASP A 28 11.01 -1.16 1.96
CA ASP A 28 10.33 0.01 1.44
C ASP A 28 10.61 0.05 -0.06
N THR A 29 9.57 -0.10 -0.86
CA THR A 29 9.70 -0.12 -2.32
C THR A 29 9.36 1.22 -2.94
N LEU A 30 8.92 2.21 -2.15
CA LEU A 30 8.63 3.54 -2.64
C LEU A 30 9.93 4.26 -3.06
N PRO A 31 9.86 5.13 -4.07
CA PRO A 31 10.96 6.04 -4.37
C PRO A 31 11.38 6.85 -3.15
N GLU A 32 12.66 7.21 -3.10
CA GLU A 32 13.15 8.11 -2.07
C GLU A 32 12.35 9.42 -2.07
N GLY A 33 11.96 9.90 -0.89
CA GLY A 33 11.13 11.09 -0.74
C GLY A 33 9.63 10.89 -1.06
N VAL A 34 9.20 9.71 -1.51
CA VAL A 34 7.77 9.38 -1.72
C VAL A 34 7.23 8.64 -0.50
N THR A 35 6.07 9.07 0.00
CA THR A 35 5.41 8.50 1.18
C THR A 35 3.91 8.33 0.97
N ILE A 36 3.27 7.52 1.82
CA ILE A 36 1.80 7.36 1.81
C ILE A 36 1.18 8.52 2.61
N ASN A 37 0.28 9.29 1.99
CA ASN A 37 -0.55 10.24 2.71
C ASN A 37 -1.68 9.49 3.43
N ALA A 38 -1.44 9.11 4.68
CA ALA A 38 -2.39 8.32 5.48
C ALA A 38 -3.75 9.02 5.70
N LYS A 39 -3.82 10.35 5.62
CA LYS A 39 -5.08 11.11 5.82
C LYS A 39 -6.00 11.02 4.61
N GLU A 40 -5.42 10.98 3.41
CA GLU A 40 -6.16 10.93 2.15
C GLU A 40 -6.28 9.50 1.59
N SER A 41 -5.61 8.54 2.23
CA SER A 41 -5.62 7.13 1.85
C SER A 41 -6.65 6.33 2.63
N GLN A 42 -7.28 5.37 1.95
CA GLN A 42 -8.09 4.33 2.55
C GLN A 42 -7.22 3.08 2.78
N THR A 43 -6.37 3.14 3.81
CA THR A 43 -5.49 2.02 4.20
C THR A 43 -6.22 0.91 4.95
N LEU A 44 -7.47 1.11 5.37
CA LEU A 44 -8.30 0.11 6.02
C LEU A 44 -9.62 -0.06 5.25
N LEU A 45 -9.84 -1.26 4.72
CA LEU A 45 -11.11 -1.67 4.12
C LEU A 45 -11.94 -2.39 5.17
N THR A 46 -13.02 -1.76 5.61
CA THR A 46 -13.91 -2.31 6.64
C THR A 46 -15.07 -3.11 6.06
N GLY A 47 -15.50 -4.14 6.79
CA GLY A 47 -16.68 -4.93 6.44
C GLY A 47 -16.61 -5.52 5.03
N THR A 48 -17.64 -5.25 4.24
CA THR A 48 -17.77 -5.71 2.85
C THR A 48 -17.17 -4.76 1.82
N ASN A 49 -16.52 -3.66 2.22
CA ASN A 49 -15.91 -2.74 1.27
C ASN A 49 -14.71 -3.42 0.57
N SER A 50 -14.73 -3.41 -0.76
CA SER A 50 -13.73 -4.05 -1.62
C SER A 50 -12.90 -3.06 -2.42
N LYS A 51 -13.15 -1.75 -2.29
CA LYS A 51 -12.43 -0.71 -3.03
C LYS A 51 -11.73 0.24 -2.05
N GLY A 52 -10.45 0.48 -2.31
CA GLY A 52 -9.63 1.43 -1.56
C GLY A 52 -8.77 2.30 -2.47
N SER A 53 -8.44 3.48 -2.01
CA SER A 53 -7.46 4.38 -2.63
C SER A 53 -6.23 4.52 -1.74
N ILE A 54 -5.05 4.62 -2.34
CA ILE A 54 -3.83 5.04 -1.65
C ILE A 54 -3.32 6.29 -2.36
N THR A 55 -3.13 7.36 -1.62
CA THR A 55 -2.54 8.61 -2.10
C THR A 55 -1.08 8.63 -1.73
N LEU A 56 -0.23 8.84 -2.74
CA LEU A 56 1.21 9.01 -2.55
C LEU A 56 1.57 10.49 -2.63
N THR A 57 2.50 10.91 -1.79
CA THR A 57 3.02 12.28 -1.75
C THR A 57 4.52 12.23 -1.92
N ALA A 58 5.01 12.94 -2.94
CA ALA A 58 6.43 13.19 -3.13
C ALA A 58 6.84 14.44 -2.34
N ALA A 59 7.96 14.36 -1.62
CA ALA A 59 8.59 15.52 -1.02
C ALA A 59 9.02 16.52 -2.09
N ALA A 60 9.07 17.81 -1.74
CA ALA A 60 9.47 18.87 -2.67
C ALA A 60 10.90 18.72 -3.20
N ASN A 61 11.73 17.88 -2.58
CA ASN A 61 13.11 17.59 -2.99
C ASN A 61 13.32 16.09 -3.32
N ALA A 62 12.25 15.34 -3.60
CA ALA A 62 12.36 13.94 -3.96
C ALA A 62 13.22 13.79 -5.23
N PRO A 63 14.25 12.91 -5.23
CA PRO A 63 15.09 12.71 -6.41
C PRO A 63 14.27 12.12 -7.55
N ALA A 64 14.62 12.51 -8.79
CA ALA A 64 13.99 11.94 -9.97
C ALA A 64 14.30 10.44 -10.08
N VAL A 65 13.29 9.65 -10.42
CA VAL A 65 13.43 8.22 -10.70
C VAL A 65 12.45 7.82 -11.78
N GLU A 66 12.85 6.90 -12.64
CA GLU A 66 12.02 6.37 -13.72
C GLU A 66 11.55 4.95 -13.38
N GLN A 67 10.22 4.75 -13.44
CA GLN A 67 9.58 3.43 -13.40
C GLN A 67 10.00 2.54 -12.21
N GLN A 68 10.14 3.12 -11.02
CA GLN A 68 10.40 2.33 -9.83
C GLN A 68 9.24 1.38 -9.54
N LEU A 69 9.55 0.09 -9.45
CA LEU A 69 8.58 -0.97 -9.25
C LEU A 69 8.09 -1.00 -7.80
N CYS A 70 6.77 -0.87 -7.64
CA CYS A 70 6.06 -0.92 -6.37
C CYS A 70 4.87 -1.89 -6.45
N CYS A 71 4.28 -2.20 -5.31
CA CYS A 71 2.98 -2.90 -5.25
C CYS A 71 2.18 -2.46 -4.04
N VAL A 72 0.85 -2.59 -4.12
CA VAL A 72 -0.03 -2.46 -2.97
C VAL A 72 -0.29 -3.85 -2.42
N MET A 73 0.01 -4.04 -1.16
CA MET A 73 -0.28 -5.25 -0.41
C MET A 73 -1.65 -5.16 0.26
N ALA A 74 -2.44 -6.22 0.12
CA ALA A 74 -3.63 -6.45 0.91
C ALA A 74 -3.29 -7.47 2.01
N ASN A 75 -3.38 -7.02 3.26
CA ASN A 75 -3.05 -7.79 4.44
C ASN A 75 -4.35 -8.27 5.11
N VAL A 76 -4.52 -9.58 5.17
CA VAL A 76 -5.67 -10.27 5.76
C VAL A 76 -5.22 -10.96 7.04
N SER A 77 -5.67 -10.46 8.19
CA SER A 77 -5.31 -11.05 9.49
C SER A 77 -5.94 -12.42 9.68
N ILE A 78 -5.10 -13.43 9.96
CA ILE A 78 -5.51 -14.77 10.39
C ILE A 78 -5.71 -14.75 11.91
N ASN A 79 -4.77 -14.12 12.63
CA ASN A 79 -4.85 -13.82 14.07
C ASN A 79 -4.11 -12.49 14.34
N PHE A 80 -3.76 -12.21 15.61
CA PHE A 80 -3.10 -10.95 15.99
C PHE A 80 -1.69 -10.78 15.37
N VAL A 81 -0.96 -11.88 15.15
CA VAL A 81 0.43 -11.86 14.68
C VAL A 81 0.60 -12.43 13.27
N MET A 82 -0.36 -13.19 12.77
CA MET A 82 -0.31 -13.81 11.46
C MET A 82 -1.26 -13.13 10.50
N LYS A 83 -0.76 -12.86 9.30
CA LYS A 83 -1.54 -12.34 8.19
C LYS A 83 -1.19 -13.09 6.91
N ALA A 84 -2.19 -13.30 6.06
CA ALA A 84 -1.96 -13.58 4.65
C ALA A 84 -1.80 -12.26 3.91
N THR A 85 -0.75 -12.14 3.11
CA THR A 85 -0.49 -10.92 2.31
C THR A 85 -0.64 -11.26 0.83
N TYR A 86 -1.50 -10.52 0.15
CA TYR A 86 -1.68 -10.56 -1.29
C TYR A 86 -1.07 -9.31 -1.90
N SER A 87 -0.57 -9.41 -3.13
CA SER A 87 -0.01 -8.28 -3.85
C SER A 87 -0.91 -7.88 -5.02
N SER A 88 -0.97 -6.58 -5.31
CA SER A 88 -1.58 -6.04 -6.51
C SER A 88 -0.78 -6.44 -7.76
N ARG A 89 -1.31 -6.07 -8.93
CA ARG A 89 -0.45 -5.94 -10.12
C ARG A 89 0.68 -4.94 -9.83
N PRO A 90 1.84 -5.07 -10.49
CA PRO A 90 2.93 -4.14 -10.27
C PRO A 90 2.54 -2.71 -10.67
N LEU A 91 3.02 -1.75 -9.89
CA LEU A 91 2.86 -0.32 -10.11
C LEU A 91 4.23 0.26 -10.45
N LEU A 92 4.30 1.12 -11.47
CA LEU A 92 5.52 1.81 -11.84
C LEU A 92 5.37 3.27 -11.43
N ILE A 93 6.25 3.73 -10.54
CA ILE A 93 6.25 5.11 -10.06
C ILE A 93 7.43 5.86 -10.70
N THR A 94 7.12 6.97 -11.33
CA THR A 94 8.11 7.92 -11.84
C THR A 94 7.99 9.21 -11.03
N VAL A 95 9.11 9.66 -10.46
CA VAL A 95 9.25 10.98 -9.87
C VAL A 95 9.91 11.87 -10.91
N LEU A 96 9.21 12.91 -11.36
CA LEU A 96 9.74 13.85 -12.34
C LEU A 96 10.80 14.75 -11.68
N PRO A 97 11.78 15.26 -12.45
CA PRO A 97 12.71 16.28 -11.97
C PRO A 97 11.94 17.52 -11.49
N ASN A 98 12.43 18.17 -10.44
CA ASN A 98 11.99 19.53 -10.13
C ASN A 98 12.56 20.46 -11.20
N GLU A 99 11.69 21.26 -11.82
CA GLU A 99 12.08 22.37 -12.71
C GLU A 99 12.67 23.55 -11.92
#